data_AF-A0A524CTQ8-F1
#
_entry.id   AF-A0A524CTQ8-F1
#
_cell.length_a   1.000
_cell.length_b   1.000
_cell.length_c   1.000
_cell.angle_alpha   90.00
_cell.angle_beta   90.00
_cell.angle_gamma   90.00
#
_symmetry.space_group_name_H-M   'P 1'
#
loop_
_entity.id
_entity.type
_entity.pdbx_description
1 polymer ?
#
loop_
_entity_poly.entity_id
_entity_poly.type
_entity_poly.pdbx_seq_one_letter_code
_entity_poly.pdbx_strand_id
1 'polypeptide(L)'
;MSAALDSLLRNMVNNLHLTWLHRVKEKWAQKSPLEIRDDLAISSYSETSTEPEDLYERVKKRILSEAFQDTQILDFVLDVESWAGFSLDRETLDTAESVIKAARDSSIATLWLMSIPRIVVSPAVVPEDIKSAGLTELLRLLLESKESRDKLTGVLAAVLESKGMAAETLNLEGVVDGLKIGDTFRESRTRLVITLIMLKSTEIPFDLDKVFSLETNELLEEVIAYIAAMHTMSTMRREITGMGGRSRFEWPAVGDTGSCLTLFSHLRVLRNAVSNMKACTAFQKTSQGNRRMWTEREFISYLVDELTSHYSATLKKLEARGANRELAAFVEYLKTENYDIVSDLLESKNRGETLFEELKYYRRAARTGEAPDVRPERRFRIKLADIKNSIQGNKPKKVNMPQLVDLVTEAFDAITDMIIGNIEALGSDAEKFTETLCFETSQRVLGLLNLDDTIGDLPWVARFISEEAVGVARQDQREETLTIDDRVRRISTAFAGGVVYMIVQGYN
;
A
#
# COMPACT_ATOMS: atom_id res chain seq x y z
N MET A 1 -0.10 37.97 0.31
CA MET A 1 0.19 36.53 0.55
C MET A 1 1.01 36.43 1.81
N SER A 2 0.96 35.29 2.51
CA SER A 2 1.78 35.05 3.69
C SER A 2 3.21 34.65 3.27
N ALA A 3 4.21 35.00 4.08
CA ALA A 3 5.60 34.61 3.84
C ALA A 3 5.78 33.07 3.80
N ALA A 4 4.94 32.33 4.53
CA ALA A 4 4.92 30.87 4.51
C ALA A 4 4.51 30.31 3.13
N LEU A 5 3.47 30.87 2.51
CA LEU A 5 3.06 30.48 1.16
C LEU A 5 4.16 30.79 0.14
N ASP A 6 4.75 31.99 0.18
CA ASP A 6 5.81 32.37 -0.77
C ASP A 6 7.02 31.43 -0.68
N SER A 7 7.40 31.02 0.53
CA SER A 7 8.45 30.02 0.76
C SER A 7 8.07 28.66 0.18
N LEU A 8 6.83 28.22 0.40
CA LEU A 8 6.32 26.96 -0.14
C LEU A 8 6.33 26.93 -1.67
N LEU A 9 5.84 27.99 -2.32
CA LEU A 9 5.79 28.06 -3.79
C LEU A 9 7.20 28.01 -4.39
N ARG A 10 8.19 28.68 -3.77
CA ARG A 10 9.59 28.57 -4.17
C ARG A 10 10.12 27.14 -4.02
N ASN A 11 9.78 26.46 -2.93
CA ASN A 11 10.16 25.06 -2.71
C ASN A 11 9.51 24.12 -3.74
N MET A 12 8.22 24.30 -4.04
CA MET A 12 7.51 23.52 -5.06
C MET A 12 8.20 23.65 -6.42
N VAL A 13 8.56 24.86 -6.82
CA VAL A 13 9.25 25.12 -8.09
C VAL A 13 10.65 24.50 -8.11
N ASN A 14 11.42 24.60 -7.01
CA ASN A 14 12.73 23.94 -6.92
C ASN A 14 12.60 22.40 -7.01
N ASN A 15 11.57 21.83 -6.37
CA ASN A 15 11.32 20.39 -6.35
C ASN A 15 10.76 19.88 -7.69
N LEU A 16 10.05 20.73 -8.44
CA LEU A 16 9.44 20.36 -9.71
C LEU A 16 10.48 19.85 -10.72
N HIS A 17 11.64 20.50 -10.83
CA HIS A 17 12.73 20.06 -11.70
C HIS A 17 13.26 18.65 -11.40
N LEU A 18 13.12 18.20 -10.15
CA LEU A 18 13.52 16.87 -9.72
C LEU A 18 12.49 15.81 -10.10
N THR A 19 11.32 16.23 -10.59
CA THR A 19 10.26 15.31 -11.04
C THR A 19 10.37 15.06 -12.54
N TRP A 20 10.25 13.80 -12.95
CA TRP A 20 10.14 13.43 -14.36
C TRP A 20 8.91 14.08 -15.02
N LEU A 21 7.88 14.42 -14.23
CA LEU A 21 6.68 15.15 -14.65
C LEU A 21 6.99 16.51 -15.28
N HIS A 22 8.05 17.20 -14.85
CA HIS A 22 8.45 18.47 -15.48
C HIS A 22 8.80 18.29 -16.96
N ARG A 23 9.58 17.25 -17.29
CA ARG A 23 10.00 17.00 -18.69
C ARG A 23 8.82 16.68 -19.60
N VAL A 24 7.85 15.92 -19.08
CA VAL A 24 6.63 15.59 -19.84
C VAL A 24 5.79 16.85 -20.04
N LYS A 25 5.59 17.66 -18.99
CA LYS A 25 4.86 18.95 -19.09
C LYS A 25 5.50 19.88 -20.12
N GLU A 26 6.81 20.09 -20.03
CA GLU A 26 7.56 21.00 -20.92
C GLU A 26 7.48 20.53 -22.37
N LYS A 27 7.70 19.23 -22.63
CA LYS A 27 7.60 18.63 -23.97
C LYS A 27 6.23 18.91 -24.61
N TRP A 28 5.14 18.69 -23.89
CA TRP A 28 3.79 18.80 -24.46
C TRP A 28 3.27 20.24 -24.50
N ALA A 29 3.67 21.10 -23.55
CA ALA A 29 3.31 22.52 -23.56
C ALA A 29 3.86 23.26 -24.78
N GLN A 30 5.07 22.91 -25.22
CA GLN A 30 5.74 23.53 -26.38
C GLN A 30 5.20 23.03 -27.74
N LYS A 31 4.47 21.91 -27.76
CA LYS A 31 3.94 21.34 -29.02
C LYS A 31 2.70 22.09 -29.50
N SER A 32 2.72 22.43 -30.78
CA SER A 32 1.56 22.93 -31.51
C SER A 32 0.51 21.83 -31.73
N PRO A 33 -0.77 22.17 -31.91
CA PRO A 33 -1.81 21.19 -32.23
C PRO A 33 -1.49 20.31 -33.46
N LEU A 34 -0.80 20.88 -34.45
CA LEU A 34 -0.35 20.16 -35.65
C LEU A 34 0.69 19.08 -35.31
N GLU A 35 1.71 19.40 -34.51
CA GLU A 35 2.72 18.42 -34.09
C GLU A 35 2.10 17.29 -33.24
N ILE A 36 1.13 17.60 -32.38
CA ILE A 36 0.40 16.60 -31.58
C ILE A 36 -0.42 15.68 -32.49
N ARG A 37 -1.06 16.24 -33.53
CA ARG A 37 -1.80 15.47 -34.53
C ARG A 37 -0.90 14.50 -35.29
N ASP A 38 0.29 14.96 -35.69
CA ASP A 38 1.29 14.14 -36.39
C ASP A 38 1.82 13.00 -35.50
N ASP A 39 2.09 13.28 -34.22
CA ASP A 39 2.50 12.26 -33.24
C ASP A 39 1.46 11.16 -33.02
N LEU A 40 0.19 11.49 -33.18
CA LEU A 40 -0.93 10.55 -33.09
C LEU A 40 -1.16 9.77 -34.40
N ALA A 41 -0.34 10.01 -35.43
CA ALA A 41 -0.49 9.45 -36.77
C ALA A 41 -1.89 9.65 -37.37
N ILE A 42 -2.56 10.75 -37.01
CA ILE A 42 -3.88 11.11 -37.55
C ILE A 42 -3.65 11.68 -38.95
N SER A 43 -3.74 10.81 -39.96
CA SER A 43 -3.43 11.16 -41.35
C SER A 43 -4.17 12.44 -41.80
N SER A 44 -3.48 13.31 -42.52
CA SER A 44 -4.04 14.50 -43.14
C SER A 44 -5.10 14.19 -44.22
N TYR A 45 -5.21 12.93 -44.66
CA TYR A 45 -6.21 12.46 -45.62
C TYR A 45 -7.47 11.84 -45.00
N SER A 46 -7.55 11.68 -43.67
CA SER A 46 -8.75 11.23 -42.96
C SER A 46 -9.56 12.41 -42.40
N GLU A 47 -9.78 13.45 -43.21
CA GLU A 47 -10.55 14.66 -42.86
C GLU A 47 -12.04 14.39 -42.53
N THR A 48 -12.48 13.13 -42.52
CA THR A 48 -13.85 12.76 -42.15
C THR A 48 -13.83 11.69 -41.06
N SER A 49 -14.40 12.01 -39.90
CA SER A 49 -14.94 11.11 -38.86
C SER A 49 -14.11 10.67 -37.65
N THR A 50 -13.06 11.38 -37.20
CA THR A 50 -12.72 11.22 -35.77
C THR A 50 -13.68 12.10 -34.97
N GLU A 51 -14.61 11.49 -34.24
CA GLU A 51 -15.52 12.25 -33.38
C GLU A 51 -14.72 13.13 -32.41
N PRO A 52 -15.16 14.37 -32.10
CA PRO A 52 -14.43 15.26 -31.20
C PRO A 52 -14.11 14.62 -29.84
N GLU A 53 -14.98 13.76 -29.34
CA GLU A 53 -14.81 13.00 -28.10
C GLU A 53 -13.66 12.00 -28.21
N ASP A 54 -13.68 11.16 -29.25
CA ASP A 54 -12.59 10.25 -29.58
C ASP A 54 -11.23 10.96 -29.70
N LEU A 55 -11.20 12.13 -30.34
CA LEU A 55 -9.98 12.89 -30.52
C LEU A 55 -9.48 13.46 -29.18
N TYR A 56 -10.38 14.04 -28.37
CA TYR A 56 -10.07 14.57 -27.05
C TYR A 56 -9.47 13.49 -26.14
N GLU A 57 -10.14 12.33 -26.05
CA GLU A 57 -9.69 11.21 -25.23
C GLU A 57 -8.36 10.62 -25.73
N ARG A 58 -8.16 10.48 -27.04
CA ARG A 58 -6.89 9.98 -27.60
C ARG A 58 -5.72 10.89 -27.27
N VAL A 59 -5.87 12.21 -27.41
CA VAL A 59 -4.83 13.19 -27.06
C VAL A 59 -4.52 13.10 -25.57
N LYS A 60 -5.56 13.14 -24.72
CA LYS A 60 -5.41 13.08 -23.27
C LYS A 60 -4.72 11.80 -22.82
N LYS A 61 -5.18 10.65 -23.32
CA LYS A 61 -4.58 9.33 -23.06
C LYS A 61 -3.13 9.26 -23.50
N ARG A 62 -2.80 9.81 -24.68
CA ARG A 62 -1.42 9.82 -25.18
C ARG A 62 -0.49 10.58 -24.23
N ILE A 63 -0.85 11.80 -23.85
CA ILE A 63 -0.04 12.64 -22.96
C ILE A 63 0.08 11.99 -21.56
N LEU A 64 -1.04 11.55 -20.99
CA LEU A 64 -1.06 10.99 -19.64
C LEU A 64 -0.40 9.60 -19.56
N SER A 65 -0.42 8.79 -20.62
CA SER A 65 0.27 7.49 -20.65
C SER A 65 1.80 7.60 -20.75
N GLU A 66 2.33 8.69 -21.31
CA GLU A 66 3.77 8.98 -21.22
C GLU A 66 4.17 9.35 -19.80
N ALA A 67 3.21 9.85 -19.01
CA ALA A 67 3.44 10.22 -17.64
C ALA A 67 3.26 9.01 -16.69
N PHE A 68 2.08 8.41 -16.68
CA PHE A 68 1.73 7.39 -15.70
C PHE A 68 1.93 5.99 -16.28
N GLN A 69 2.82 5.22 -15.64
CA GLN A 69 3.01 3.80 -15.96
C GLN A 69 1.95 2.90 -15.29
N ASP A 70 1.33 3.38 -14.21
CA ASP A 70 0.25 2.67 -13.51
C ASP A 70 -1.08 2.88 -14.26
N THR A 71 -1.62 1.79 -14.81
CA THR A 71 -2.88 1.81 -15.55
C THR A 71 -4.06 2.24 -14.67
N GLN A 72 -4.06 1.90 -13.37
CA GLN A 72 -5.13 2.31 -12.47
C GLN A 72 -5.10 3.81 -12.15
N ILE A 73 -3.92 4.43 -12.20
CA ILE A 73 -3.81 5.89 -12.10
C ILE A 73 -4.30 6.51 -13.40
N LEU A 74 -3.84 5.99 -14.55
CA LEU A 74 -4.21 6.48 -15.87
C LEU A 74 -5.72 6.46 -16.10
N ASP A 75 -6.37 5.32 -15.87
CA ASP A 75 -7.81 5.15 -16.06
C ASP A 75 -8.58 6.13 -15.17
N PHE A 76 -8.17 6.28 -13.90
CA PHE A 76 -8.78 7.23 -12.97
C PHE A 76 -8.72 8.68 -13.48
N VAL A 77 -7.55 9.15 -13.94
CA VAL A 77 -7.39 10.55 -14.36
C VAL A 77 -7.98 10.83 -15.74
N LEU A 78 -8.27 9.80 -16.53
CA LEU A 78 -9.01 9.94 -17.77
C LEU A 78 -10.51 10.16 -17.51
N ASP A 79 -11.06 9.46 -16.51
CA ASP A 79 -12.49 9.41 -16.27
C ASP A 79 -12.99 10.42 -15.22
N VAL A 80 -12.12 11.00 -14.40
CA VAL A 80 -12.50 11.80 -13.22
C VAL A 80 -13.45 12.97 -13.54
N GLU A 81 -13.27 13.65 -14.66
CA GLU A 81 -14.15 14.76 -15.07
C GLU A 81 -15.54 14.25 -15.45
N SER A 82 -15.62 13.10 -16.13
CA SER A 82 -16.89 12.47 -16.49
C SER A 82 -17.69 12.07 -15.25
N TRP A 83 -17.02 11.52 -14.22
CA TRP A 83 -17.65 11.17 -12.94
C TRP A 83 -18.17 12.40 -12.18
N ALA A 84 -17.49 13.54 -12.33
CA ALA A 84 -17.94 14.81 -11.79
C ALA A 84 -19.09 15.46 -12.60
N GLY A 85 -19.52 14.85 -13.71
CA GLY A 85 -20.64 15.28 -14.54
C GLY A 85 -20.27 16.23 -15.68
N PHE A 86 -18.99 16.37 -16.00
CA PHE A 86 -18.56 17.12 -17.17
C PHE A 86 -18.77 16.29 -18.45
N SER A 87 -19.08 17.01 -19.53
CA SER A 87 -19.20 16.44 -20.88
C SER A 87 -18.44 17.31 -21.87
N LEU A 88 -18.07 16.77 -23.03
CA LEU A 88 -17.35 17.55 -24.03
C LEU A 88 -18.21 18.70 -24.55
N ASP A 89 -17.65 19.90 -24.62
CA ASP A 89 -18.33 21.07 -25.17
C ASP A 89 -18.28 21.08 -26.70
N ARG A 90 -19.21 20.36 -27.31
CA ARG A 90 -19.34 20.30 -28.78
C ARG A 90 -19.71 21.65 -29.42
N GLU A 91 -20.14 22.66 -28.66
CA GLU A 91 -20.53 23.96 -29.21
C GLU A 91 -19.32 24.90 -29.36
N THR A 92 -18.36 24.81 -28.44
CA THR A 92 -17.13 25.64 -28.48
C THR A 92 -15.96 24.93 -29.16
N LEU A 93 -15.99 23.61 -29.26
CA LEU A 93 -14.98 22.80 -29.93
C LEU A 93 -15.36 22.48 -31.39
N ASP A 94 -15.33 23.52 -32.22
CA ASP A 94 -15.71 23.50 -33.63
C ASP A 94 -14.65 22.92 -34.58
N THR A 95 -13.38 22.85 -34.15
CA THR A 95 -12.25 22.43 -34.98
C THR A 95 -11.41 21.36 -34.29
N ALA A 96 -10.76 20.49 -35.09
CA ALA A 96 -9.82 19.50 -34.54
C ALA A 96 -8.69 20.17 -33.75
N GLU A 97 -8.24 21.36 -34.15
CA GLU A 97 -7.22 22.13 -33.44
C GLU A 97 -7.70 22.60 -32.06
N SER A 98 -8.94 23.08 -31.94
CA SER A 98 -9.49 23.49 -30.65
C SER A 98 -9.67 22.30 -29.70
N VAL A 99 -10.11 21.14 -30.22
CA VAL A 99 -10.19 19.89 -29.45
C VAL A 99 -8.82 19.44 -28.95
N ILE A 100 -7.80 19.40 -29.83
CA ILE A 100 -6.44 19.00 -29.46
C ILE A 100 -5.86 19.94 -28.41
N LYS A 101 -6.05 21.25 -28.59
CA LYS A 101 -5.58 22.26 -27.63
C LYS A 101 -6.23 22.09 -26.27
N ALA A 102 -7.55 21.93 -26.21
CA ALA A 102 -8.27 21.73 -24.96
C ALA A 102 -7.83 20.44 -24.24
N ALA A 103 -7.69 19.33 -24.96
CA ALA A 103 -7.21 18.06 -24.39
C ALA A 103 -5.77 18.16 -23.86
N ARG A 104 -4.89 18.87 -24.58
CA ARG A 104 -3.52 19.15 -24.14
C ARG A 104 -3.50 19.97 -22.86
N ASP A 105 -4.26 21.05 -22.82
CA ASP A 105 -4.29 21.99 -21.70
C ASP A 105 -4.88 21.31 -20.44
N SER A 106 -5.94 20.51 -20.60
CA SER A 106 -6.48 19.63 -19.53
C SER A 106 -5.46 18.60 -19.04
N SER A 107 -4.72 17.96 -19.96
CA SER A 107 -3.67 17.01 -19.58
C SER A 107 -2.56 17.67 -18.76
N ILE A 108 -2.08 18.84 -19.19
CA ILE A 108 -1.03 19.59 -18.48
C ILE A 108 -1.50 20.00 -17.08
N ALA A 109 -2.75 20.47 -16.95
CA ALA A 109 -3.35 20.81 -15.68
C ALA A 109 -3.43 19.61 -14.73
N THR A 110 -3.91 18.48 -15.22
CA THR A 110 -3.95 17.22 -14.47
C THR A 110 -2.56 16.79 -14.00
N LEU A 111 -1.53 16.89 -14.86
CA LEU A 111 -0.15 16.60 -14.47
C LEU A 111 0.36 17.55 -13.38
N TRP A 112 -0.03 18.82 -13.40
CA TRP A 112 0.29 19.77 -12.34
C TRP A 112 -0.36 19.40 -11.02
N LEU A 113 -1.68 19.18 -11.01
CA LEU A 113 -2.44 18.80 -9.83
C LEU A 113 -1.91 17.50 -9.22
N MET A 114 -1.58 16.49 -10.04
CA MET A 114 -0.95 15.24 -9.60
C MET A 114 0.46 15.43 -9.03
N SER A 115 1.16 16.50 -9.40
CA SER A 115 2.51 16.79 -8.87
C SER A 115 2.46 17.45 -7.50
N ILE A 116 1.42 18.26 -7.22
CA ILE A 116 1.37 19.17 -6.06
C ILE A 116 1.66 18.44 -4.75
N PRO A 117 0.96 17.33 -4.39
CA PRO A 117 1.25 16.64 -3.14
C PRO A 117 2.71 16.20 -3.00
N ARG A 118 3.33 15.75 -4.09
CA ARG A 118 4.72 15.25 -4.08
C ARG A 118 5.75 16.37 -3.98
N ILE A 119 5.51 17.51 -4.64
CA ILE A 119 6.48 18.62 -4.66
C ILE A 119 6.38 19.54 -3.44
N VAL A 120 5.20 19.61 -2.80
CA VAL A 120 5.01 20.29 -1.52
C VAL A 120 5.75 19.55 -0.40
N VAL A 121 5.80 18.22 -0.49
CA VAL A 121 6.52 17.35 0.43
C VAL A 121 8.02 17.43 0.17
N SER A 122 8.68 18.38 0.83
CA SER A 122 10.14 18.48 0.84
C SER A 122 10.76 17.58 1.91
N PRO A 123 11.91 16.92 1.67
CA PRO A 123 12.69 16.28 2.71
C PRO A 123 13.12 17.22 3.86
N ALA A 124 13.15 18.53 3.61
CA ALA A 124 13.55 19.52 4.61
C ALA A 124 12.42 19.93 5.57
N VAL A 125 11.16 19.60 5.25
CA VAL A 125 10.01 19.97 6.09
C VAL A 125 9.70 18.79 7.01
N VAL A 126 9.77 19.02 8.32
CA VAL A 126 9.39 18.02 9.32
C VAL A 126 7.87 17.81 9.27
N PRO A 127 7.35 16.57 9.40
CA PRO A 127 5.91 16.30 9.27
C PRO A 127 5.00 17.17 10.14
N GLU A 128 5.45 17.46 11.35
CA GLU A 128 4.79 18.32 12.33
C GLU A 128 4.51 19.75 11.79
N ASP A 129 5.35 20.25 10.89
CA ASP A 129 5.31 21.62 10.39
C ASP A 129 4.59 21.77 9.04
N ILE A 130 4.11 20.67 8.43
CA ILE A 130 3.58 20.74 7.07
C ILE A 130 2.36 21.67 6.95
N LYS A 131 1.52 21.76 8.00
CA LYS A 131 0.37 22.66 8.03
C LYS A 131 0.79 24.13 8.15
N SER A 132 1.78 24.43 8.99
CA SER A 132 2.30 25.78 9.19
C SER A 132 3.19 26.25 8.04
N ALA A 133 3.69 25.33 7.21
CA ALA A 133 4.47 25.60 6.00
C ALA A 133 3.66 26.18 4.82
N GLY A 134 2.44 26.67 5.04
CA GLY A 134 1.62 27.31 4.01
C GLY A 134 0.75 26.36 3.16
N LEU A 135 0.75 25.05 3.46
CA LEU A 135 -0.07 24.05 2.74
C LEU A 135 -1.57 24.39 2.77
N THR A 136 -2.08 24.80 3.94
CA THR A 136 -3.50 25.16 4.10
C THR A 136 -3.89 26.31 3.17
N GLU A 137 -3.05 27.34 3.08
CA GLU A 137 -3.34 28.50 2.22
C GLU A 137 -3.22 28.16 0.73
N LEU A 138 -2.24 27.33 0.35
CA LEU A 138 -2.11 26.82 -1.02
C LEU A 138 -3.38 26.08 -1.45
N LEU A 139 -3.83 25.12 -0.64
CA LEU A 139 -5.01 24.31 -0.96
C LEU A 139 -6.30 25.13 -0.88
N ARG A 140 -6.38 26.12 0.01
CA ARG A 140 -7.49 27.07 0.04
C ARG A 140 -7.58 27.84 -1.27
N LEU A 141 -6.46 28.39 -1.76
CA LEU A 141 -6.44 29.10 -3.05
C LEU A 141 -6.80 28.19 -4.24
N LEU A 142 -6.41 26.91 -4.18
CA LEU A 142 -6.77 25.92 -5.21
C LEU A 142 -8.25 25.57 -5.20
N LEU A 143 -8.87 25.43 -4.03
CA LEU A 143 -10.23 24.90 -3.92
C LEU A 143 -11.31 25.99 -3.82
N GLU A 144 -10.98 27.22 -3.41
CA GLU A 144 -11.98 28.24 -3.09
C GLU A 144 -12.76 28.75 -4.31
N SER A 145 -12.07 29.31 -5.30
CA SER A 145 -12.68 29.94 -6.48
C SER A 145 -11.73 29.97 -7.67
N LYS A 146 -12.28 30.18 -8.88
CA LYS A 146 -11.50 30.47 -10.09
C LYS A 146 -10.55 31.66 -9.91
N GLU A 147 -11.03 32.76 -9.32
CA GLU A 147 -10.21 33.96 -9.11
C GLU A 147 -9.00 33.66 -8.20
N SER A 148 -9.19 32.84 -7.15
CA SER A 148 -8.11 32.41 -6.26
C SER A 148 -7.08 31.53 -6.98
N ARG A 149 -7.52 30.65 -7.88
CA ARG A 149 -6.64 29.82 -8.71
C ARG A 149 -5.89 30.62 -9.77
N ASP A 150 -6.54 31.57 -10.42
CA ASP A 150 -5.91 32.49 -11.39
C ASP A 150 -4.79 33.29 -10.70
N LYS A 151 -5.06 33.81 -9.49
CA LYS A 151 -4.06 34.50 -8.68
C LYS A 151 -2.88 33.59 -8.32
N LEU A 152 -3.14 32.35 -7.90
CA LEU A 152 -2.09 31.38 -7.59
C LEU A 152 -1.24 31.06 -8.83
N THR A 153 -1.90 30.91 -10.00
CA THR A 153 -1.24 30.68 -11.29
C THR A 153 -0.30 31.81 -11.64
N GLY A 154 -0.73 33.07 -11.52
CA GLY A 154 0.13 34.23 -11.78
C GLY A 154 1.35 34.30 -10.85
N VAL A 155 1.20 33.93 -9.59
CA VAL A 155 2.32 33.90 -8.63
C VAL A 155 3.29 32.78 -8.94
N LEU A 156 2.81 31.57 -9.21
CA LEU A 156 3.66 30.44 -9.60
C LEU A 156 4.39 30.70 -10.92
N ALA A 157 3.73 31.32 -11.90
CA ALA A 157 4.35 31.72 -13.17
C ALA A 157 5.54 32.67 -12.94
N ALA A 158 5.37 33.70 -12.11
CA ALA A 158 6.46 34.61 -11.78
C ALA A 158 7.64 33.90 -11.07
N VAL A 159 7.35 32.90 -10.22
CA VAL A 159 8.41 32.10 -9.58
C VAL A 159 9.12 31.22 -10.61
N LEU A 160 8.41 30.59 -11.55
CA LEU A 160 8.98 29.80 -12.64
C LEU A 160 9.89 30.66 -13.53
N GLU A 161 9.40 31.82 -13.98
CA GLU A 161 10.18 32.76 -14.80
C GLU A 161 11.45 33.23 -14.10
N SER A 162 11.36 33.54 -12.80
CA SER A 162 12.54 33.93 -12.01
C SER A 162 13.61 32.84 -11.91
N LYS A 163 13.25 31.59 -12.23
CA LYS A 163 14.13 30.41 -12.27
C LYS A 163 14.52 30.01 -13.70
N GLY A 164 14.13 30.78 -14.71
CA GLY A 164 14.40 30.50 -16.12
C GLY A 164 13.53 29.39 -16.71
N MET A 165 12.40 29.05 -16.08
CA MET A 165 11.42 28.11 -16.60
C MET A 165 10.33 28.82 -17.40
N ALA A 166 9.84 28.19 -18.46
CA ALA A 166 8.75 28.72 -19.27
C ALA A 166 7.41 28.68 -18.50
N ALA A 167 6.83 29.84 -18.22
CA ALA A 167 5.53 29.98 -17.56
C ALA A 167 4.38 29.33 -18.34
N GLU A 168 4.52 29.22 -19.67
CA GLU A 168 3.56 28.59 -20.58
C GLU A 168 3.27 27.12 -20.23
N THR A 169 4.14 26.49 -19.43
CA THR A 169 3.93 25.13 -18.93
C THR A 169 2.92 25.04 -17.78
N LEU A 170 2.52 26.16 -17.17
CA LEU A 170 1.62 26.22 -16.02
C LEU A 170 0.18 26.54 -16.46
N ASN A 171 -0.72 25.59 -16.26
CA ASN A 171 -2.15 25.79 -16.42
C ASN A 171 -2.90 25.03 -15.33
N LEU A 172 -3.41 25.69 -14.28
CA LEU A 172 -4.16 25.03 -13.20
C LEU A 172 -5.67 25.02 -13.46
N GLU A 173 -6.19 26.05 -14.14
CA GLU A 173 -7.61 26.12 -14.53
C GLU A 173 -7.97 25.13 -15.63
N GLY A 174 -6.99 24.74 -16.45
CA GLY A 174 -7.23 24.00 -17.67
C GLY A 174 -7.77 22.59 -17.48
N VAL A 175 -7.86 22.09 -16.25
CA VAL A 175 -8.30 20.71 -15.94
C VAL A 175 -9.66 20.39 -16.56
N VAL A 176 -10.54 21.39 -16.71
CA VAL A 176 -11.86 21.27 -17.36
C VAL A 176 -11.94 22.00 -18.71
N ASP A 177 -10.82 22.26 -19.37
CA ASP A 177 -10.79 22.90 -20.69
C ASP A 177 -11.44 22.00 -21.75
N GLY A 178 -12.29 22.61 -22.58
CA GLY A 178 -13.10 21.90 -23.58
C GLY A 178 -14.29 21.13 -23.00
N LEU A 179 -14.55 21.24 -21.69
CA LEU A 179 -15.65 20.56 -21.02
C LEU A 179 -16.74 21.54 -20.56
N LYS A 180 -17.99 21.12 -20.72
CA LYS A 180 -19.19 21.81 -20.25
C LYS A 180 -19.93 21.06 -19.15
N ILE A 181 -20.53 21.86 -18.29
CA ILE A 181 -21.50 21.49 -17.26
C ILE A 181 -22.35 22.73 -17.00
N GLY A 182 -23.55 22.57 -16.45
CA GLY A 182 -24.39 23.72 -16.07
C GLY A 182 -23.64 24.67 -15.12
N ASP A 183 -23.71 25.97 -15.41
CA ASP A 183 -22.94 27.02 -14.70
C ASP A 183 -23.14 26.98 -13.19
N THR A 184 -24.35 26.63 -12.74
CA THR A 184 -24.70 26.49 -11.31
C THR A 184 -23.83 25.46 -10.58
N PHE A 185 -23.33 24.45 -11.28
CA PHE A 185 -22.54 23.36 -10.69
C PHE A 185 -21.04 23.47 -11.02
N ARG A 186 -20.66 24.30 -11.99
CA ARG A 186 -19.30 24.32 -12.57
C ARG A 186 -18.21 24.45 -11.50
N GLU A 187 -18.28 25.48 -10.66
CA GLU A 187 -17.25 25.72 -9.63
C GLU A 187 -17.17 24.57 -8.60
N SER A 188 -18.32 24.07 -8.15
CA SER A 188 -18.39 22.95 -7.20
C SER A 188 -17.79 21.66 -7.79
N ARG A 189 -18.10 21.35 -9.06
CA ARG A 189 -17.60 20.15 -9.73
C ARG A 189 -16.12 20.27 -10.11
N THR A 190 -15.66 21.44 -10.53
CA THR A 190 -14.21 21.68 -10.75
C THR A 190 -13.42 21.46 -9.47
N ARG A 191 -13.91 21.98 -8.33
CA ARG A 191 -13.30 21.74 -7.01
C ARG A 191 -13.20 20.23 -6.71
N LEU A 192 -14.26 19.48 -6.94
CA LEU A 192 -14.27 18.02 -6.74
C LEU A 192 -13.25 17.32 -7.62
N VAL A 193 -13.16 17.67 -8.91
CA VAL A 193 -12.14 17.12 -9.84
C VAL A 193 -10.73 17.39 -9.31
N ILE A 194 -10.45 18.64 -8.93
CA ILE A 194 -9.15 19.02 -8.36
C ILE A 194 -8.83 18.20 -7.10
N THR A 195 -9.79 18.07 -6.18
CA THR A 195 -9.63 17.26 -4.97
C THR A 195 -9.35 15.79 -5.31
N LEU A 196 -10.14 15.17 -6.18
CA LEU A 196 -10.00 13.76 -6.56
C LEU A 196 -8.62 13.47 -7.17
N ILE A 197 -8.15 14.34 -8.06
CA ILE A 197 -6.80 14.22 -8.65
C ILE A 197 -5.73 14.32 -7.56
N MET A 198 -5.83 15.30 -6.66
CA MET A 198 -4.86 15.46 -5.56
C MET A 198 -4.87 14.25 -4.61
N LEU A 199 -6.05 13.74 -4.22
CA LEU A 199 -6.17 12.56 -3.37
C LEU A 199 -5.53 11.34 -4.04
N LYS A 200 -5.83 11.10 -5.32
CA LYS A 200 -5.26 10.00 -6.11
C LYS A 200 -3.74 10.05 -6.16
N SER A 201 -3.16 11.24 -6.26
CA SER A 201 -1.70 11.40 -6.32
C SER A 201 -0.96 10.98 -5.04
N THR A 202 -1.66 10.89 -3.91
CA THR A 202 -1.08 10.45 -2.63
C THR A 202 -0.98 8.94 -2.50
N GLU A 203 -1.60 8.19 -3.42
CA GLU A 203 -1.66 6.71 -3.43
C GLU A 203 -2.33 6.10 -2.17
N ILE A 204 -2.97 6.92 -1.33
CA ILE A 204 -3.80 6.48 -0.22
C ILE A 204 -5.21 6.21 -0.75
N PRO A 205 -5.78 5.00 -0.56
CA PRO A 205 -7.08 4.65 -1.10
C PRO A 205 -8.22 5.39 -0.40
N PHE A 206 -9.21 5.83 -1.18
CA PHE A 206 -10.37 6.58 -0.74
C PHE A 206 -11.67 6.04 -1.36
N ASP A 207 -12.76 6.27 -0.65
CA ASP A 207 -14.12 5.96 -1.05
C ASP A 207 -14.72 7.16 -1.81
N LEU A 208 -15.03 6.97 -3.09
CA LEU A 208 -15.54 8.03 -3.97
C LEU A 208 -16.85 8.64 -3.45
N ASP A 209 -17.80 7.80 -3.02
CA ASP A 209 -19.11 8.26 -2.56
C ASP A 209 -18.97 9.18 -1.34
N LYS A 210 -18.02 8.85 -0.46
CA LYS A 210 -17.71 9.70 0.69
C LYS A 210 -17.13 11.03 0.26
N VAL A 211 -16.18 11.06 -0.69
CA VAL A 211 -15.62 12.34 -1.18
C VAL A 211 -16.70 13.22 -1.80
N PHE A 212 -17.60 12.66 -2.60
CA PHE A 212 -18.71 13.40 -3.21
C PHE A 212 -19.69 14.00 -2.21
N SER A 213 -19.77 13.45 -1.00
CA SER A 213 -20.64 13.94 0.08
C SER A 213 -20.04 15.10 0.89
N LEU A 214 -18.75 15.41 0.72
CA LEU A 214 -18.05 16.42 1.52
C LEU A 214 -18.34 17.85 1.05
N GLU A 215 -18.49 18.75 2.00
CA GLU A 215 -18.56 20.19 1.75
C GLU A 215 -17.18 20.79 1.46
N THR A 216 -17.12 22.03 0.97
CA THR A 216 -15.87 22.73 0.58
C THR A 216 -14.78 22.70 1.66
N ASN A 217 -15.13 23.04 2.91
CA ASN A 217 -14.17 23.07 4.00
C ASN A 217 -13.72 21.66 4.39
N GLU A 218 -14.62 20.68 4.28
CA GLU A 218 -14.31 19.28 4.54
C GLU A 218 -13.40 18.70 3.45
N LEU A 219 -13.61 19.05 2.18
CA LEU A 219 -12.72 18.71 1.07
C LEU A 219 -11.32 19.28 1.28
N LEU A 220 -11.22 20.53 1.75
CA LEU A 220 -9.94 21.15 2.09
C LEU A 220 -9.21 20.39 3.21
N GLU A 221 -9.92 20.09 4.30
CA GLU A 221 -9.36 19.31 5.42
C GLU A 221 -8.96 17.90 5.00
N GLU A 222 -9.77 17.25 4.15
CA GLU A 222 -9.50 15.91 3.60
C GLU A 222 -8.19 15.92 2.80
N VAL A 223 -8.02 16.86 1.86
CA VAL A 223 -6.78 16.93 1.06
C VAL A 223 -5.57 17.23 1.94
N ILE A 224 -5.68 18.15 2.91
CA ILE A 224 -4.60 18.45 3.87
C ILE A 224 -4.20 17.17 4.62
N ALA A 225 -5.18 16.39 5.09
CA ALA A 225 -4.94 15.16 5.81
C ALA A 225 -4.19 14.12 4.96
N TYR A 226 -4.57 13.95 3.69
CA TYR A 226 -3.91 12.99 2.78
C TYR A 226 -2.47 13.39 2.48
N ILE A 227 -2.22 14.66 2.19
CA ILE A 227 -0.87 15.15 1.94
C ILE A 227 0.00 15.01 3.20
N ALA A 228 -0.55 15.34 4.38
CA ALA A 228 0.16 15.18 5.65
C ALA A 228 0.47 13.70 5.96
N ALA A 229 -0.48 12.80 5.74
CA ALA A 229 -0.26 11.36 5.95
C ALA A 229 0.80 10.81 4.99
N MET A 230 0.71 11.13 3.69
CA MET A 230 1.69 10.74 2.68
C MET A 230 3.09 11.24 3.06
N HIS A 231 3.21 12.51 3.45
CA HIS A 231 4.49 13.09 3.91
C HIS A 231 5.05 12.37 5.11
N THR A 232 4.19 12.08 6.09
CA THR A 232 4.59 11.43 7.34
C THR A 232 5.06 10.01 7.09
N MET A 233 4.31 9.24 6.29
CA MET A 233 4.70 7.87 5.89
C MET A 233 6.02 7.87 5.12
N SER A 234 6.19 8.78 4.16
CA SER A 234 7.43 8.93 3.41
C SER A 234 8.62 9.31 4.31
N THR A 235 8.39 10.21 5.28
CA THR A 235 9.44 10.64 6.22
C THR A 235 9.83 9.53 7.19
N MET A 236 8.87 8.78 7.75
CA MET A 236 9.16 7.59 8.57
C MET A 236 9.98 6.57 7.78
N ARG A 237 9.58 6.28 6.54
CA ARG A 237 10.34 5.38 5.67
C ARG A 237 11.76 5.87 5.43
N ARG A 238 11.95 7.16 5.14
CA ARG A 238 13.28 7.76 4.97
C ARG A 238 14.13 7.69 6.24
N GLU A 239 13.54 7.88 7.41
CA GLU A 239 14.25 7.76 8.69
C GLU A 239 14.71 6.31 8.93
N ILE A 240 13.89 5.33 8.54
CA ILE A 240 14.22 3.90 8.62
C ILE A 240 15.28 3.51 7.58
N THR A 241 15.12 3.92 6.31
CA THR A 241 16.00 3.47 5.21
C THR A 241 17.28 4.29 5.08
N GLY A 242 17.31 5.52 5.59
CA GLY A 242 18.37 6.50 5.40
C GLY A 242 18.29 7.25 4.05
N MET A 243 18.78 8.50 4.02
CA MET A 243 18.95 9.29 2.79
C MET A 243 20.43 9.35 2.38
N GLY A 244 20.90 8.40 1.55
CA GLY A 244 22.21 8.49 0.89
C GLY A 244 23.45 8.33 1.79
N GLY A 245 23.28 8.03 3.07
CA GLY A 245 24.33 7.66 4.03
C GLY A 245 24.00 6.34 4.76
N ARG A 246 24.79 5.96 5.78
CA ARG A 246 24.47 4.80 6.62
C ARG A 246 23.19 5.08 7.42
N SER A 247 22.17 4.23 7.26
CA SER A 247 20.96 4.32 8.08
C SER A 247 21.27 3.94 9.53
N ARG A 248 20.57 4.57 10.48
CA ARG A 248 20.63 4.15 11.89
C ARG A 248 20.03 2.76 12.10
N PHE A 249 19.20 2.29 11.18
CA PHE A 249 18.59 0.96 11.12
C PHE A 249 19.25 0.07 10.05
N GLU A 250 20.49 0.37 9.63
CA GLU A 250 21.24 -0.50 8.71
C GLU A 250 21.84 -1.68 9.47
N TRP A 251 21.48 -2.92 9.09
CA TRP A 251 21.98 -4.14 9.75
C TRP A 251 23.52 -4.13 9.88
N PRO A 252 24.10 -4.40 11.07
CA PRO A 252 23.48 -4.91 12.31
C PRO A 252 23.00 -3.85 13.32
N ALA A 253 22.93 -2.59 12.92
CA ALA A 253 22.33 -1.53 13.74
C ALA A 253 20.80 -1.65 13.76
N VAL A 254 20.21 -1.30 14.91
CA VAL A 254 18.75 -1.33 15.14
C VAL A 254 18.19 0.02 15.58
N GLY A 255 18.90 1.10 15.24
CA GLY A 255 18.61 2.45 15.71
C GLY A 255 19.22 2.76 17.08
N ASP A 256 18.74 3.86 17.66
CA ASP A 256 18.99 4.31 19.03
C ASP A 256 17.69 4.88 19.60
N THR A 257 17.68 5.19 20.91
CA THR A 257 16.51 5.77 21.60
C THR A 257 15.99 7.03 20.91
N GLY A 258 16.87 7.92 20.44
CA GLY A 258 16.49 9.17 19.79
C GLY A 258 15.78 8.94 18.46
N SER A 259 16.27 8.01 17.67
CA SER A 259 15.70 7.62 16.37
C SER A 259 14.32 6.99 16.55
N CYS A 260 14.18 6.09 17.54
CA CYS A 260 12.90 5.48 17.88
C CYS A 260 11.89 6.52 18.39
N LEU A 261 12.32 7.49 19.20
CA LEU A 261 11.49 8.62 19.63
C LEU A 261 10.98 9.46 18.45
N THR A 262 11.86 9.75 17.47
CA THR A 262 11.48 10.45 16.23
C THR A 262 10.43 9.65 15.44
N LEU A 263 10.58 8.33 15.32
CA LEU A 263 9.56 7.49 14.67
C LEU A 263 8.20 7.58 15.35
N PHE A 264 8.15 7.63 16.69
CA PHE A 264 6.90 7.84 17.43
C PHE A 264 6.33 9.26 17.28
N SER A 265 7.18 10.28 17.13
CA SER A 265 6.71 11.65 16.87
C SER A 265 5.99 11.71 15.53
N HIS A 266 6.57 11.12 14.49
CA HIS A 266 5.96 10.99 13.18
C HIS A 266 4.71 10.11 13.22
N LEU A 267 4.72 8.98 13.94
CA LEU A 267 3.54 8.13 14.07
C LEU A 267 2.34 8.89 14.67
N ARG A 268 2.59 9.79 15.63
CA ARG A 268 1.56 10.67 16.20
C ARG A 268 1.01 11.65 15.17
N VAL A 269 1.87 12.24 14.33
CA VAL A 269 1.42 13.11 13.22
C VAL A 269 0.56 12.33 12.24
N LEU A 270 0.96 11.11 11.87
CA LEU A 270 0.19 10.24 10.99
C LEU A 270 -1.19 9.94 11.58
N ARG A 271 -1.25 9.53 12.85
CA ARG A 271 -2.52 9.27 13.55
C ARG A 271 -3.43 10.50 13.54
N ASN A 272 -2.89 11.69 13.81
CA ASN A 272 -3.65 12.94 13.80
C ASN A 272 -4.11 13.33 12.40
N ALA A 273 -3.33 13.04 11.35
CA ALA A 273 -3.75 13.27 9.98
C ALA A 273 -4.90 12.32 9.61
N VAL A 274 -4.72 11.02 9.88
CA VAL A 274 -5.69 9.96 9.58
C VAL A 274 -7.01 10.16 10.32
N SER A 275 -7.00 10.65 11.57
CA SER A 275 -8.23 10.90 12.31
C SER A 275 -9.14 11.96 11.67
N ASN A 276 -8.58 12.81 10.79
CA ASN A 276 -9.34 13.82 10.05
C ASN A 276 -9.81 13.32 8.68
N MET A 277 -9.44 12.11 8.25
CA MET A 277 -9.85 11.55 6.96
C MET A 277 -11.22 10.89 7.07
N LYS A 278 -12.19 11.36 6.27
CA LYS A 278 -13.55 10.80 6.21
C LYS A 278 -13.67 9.74 5.12
N ALA A 279 -13.00 9.92 3.99
CA ALA A 279 -13.09 9.04 2.82
C ALA A 279 -12.06 7.90 2.82
N CYS A 280 -11.04 7.96 3.69
CA CYS A 280 -9.94 6.97 3.66
C CYS A 280 -10.42 5.57 4.05
N THR A 281 -9.94 4.56 3.32
CA THR A 281 -10.24 3.14 3.58
C THR A 281 -9.05 2.34 4.09
N ALA A 282 -7.82 2.84 3.94
CA ALA A 282 -6.60 2.13 4.36
C ALA A 282 -6.49 1.96 5.88
N PHE A 283 -6.88 2.98 6.65
CA PHE A 283 -6.67 3.02 8.09
C PHE A 283 -7.93 2.61 8.88
N GLN A 284 -8.66 1.64 8.34
CA GLN A 284 -9.87 1.09 8.95
C GLN A 284 -9.72 -0.42 9.14
N LYS A 285 -10.33 -0.95 10.20
CA LYS A 285 -10.49 -2.38 10.45
C LYS A 285 -11.96 -2.72 10.39
N THR A 286 -12.28 -3.76 9.62
CA THR A 286 -13.65 -4.31 9.56
C THR A 286 -13.73 -5.50 10.51
N SER A 287 -14.62 -5.43 11.50
CA SER A 287 -14.91 -6.54 12.42
C SER A 287 -16.42 -6.70 12.53
N GLN A 288 -16.93 -7.89 12.22
CA GLN A 288 -18.37 -8.20 12.28
C GLN A 288 -19.23 -7.18 11.51
N GLY A 289 -18.78 -6.73 10.33
CA GLY A 289 -19.48 -5.73 9.51
C GLY A 289 -19.30 -4.27 9.95
N ASN A 290 -18.77 -4.03 11.15
CA ASN A 290 -18.49 -2.68 11.63
C ASN A 290 -17.09 -2.23 11.20
N ARG A 291 -17.03 -1.12 10.46
CA ARG A 291 -15.78 -0.42 10.15
C ARG A 291 -15.42 0.51 11.29
N ARG A 292 -14.24 0.32 11.88
CA ARG A 292 -13.65 1.24 12.86
C ARG A 292 -12.33 1.78 12.35
N MET A 293 -12.00 3.02 12.71
CA MET A 293 -10.66 3.57 12.47
C MET A 293 -9.61 2.80 13.28
N TRP A 294 -8.38 2.81 12.80
CA TRP A 294 -7.25 2.23 13.54
C TRP A 294 -7.10 2.88 14.92
N THR A 295 -6.93 2.01 15.90
CA THR A 295 -6.53 2.29 17.27
C THR A 295 -5.03 2.54 17.35
N GLU A 296 -4.59 3.07 18.49
CA GLU A 296 -3.16 3.28 18.75
C GLU A 296 -2.33 2.00 18.56
N ARG A 297 -2.87 0.85 19.00
CA ARG A 297 -2.26 -0.47 18.78
C ARG A 297 -1.96 -0.75 17.31
N GLU A 298 -2.91 -0.47 16.43
CA GLU A 298 -2.78 -0.71 14.98
C GLU A 298 -1.74 0.22 14.34
N PHE A 299 -1.64 1.47 14.80
CA PHE A 299 -0.58 2.38 14.37
C PHE A 299 0.82 1.93 14.84
N ILE A 300 0.96 1.48 16.09
CA ILE A 300 2.26 0.98 16.57
C ILE A 300 2.65 -0.29 15.81
N SER A 301 1.69 -1.19 15.55
CA SER A 301 1.92 -2.39 14.75
C SER A 301 2.38 -2.03 13.33
N TYR A 302 1.77 -1.03 12.69
CA TYR A 302 2.23 -0.50 11.41
C TYR A 302 3.68 -0.01 11.45
N LEU A 303 4.11 0.67 12.52
CA LEU A 303 5.50 1.11 12.66
C LEU A 303 6.47 -0.08 12.76
N VAL A 304 6.10 -1.12 13.52
CA VAL A 304 6.89 -2.36 13.63
C VAL A 304 6.95 -3.08 12.28
N ASP A 305 5.85 -3.09 11.51
CA ASP A 305 5.80 -3.68 10.17
C ASP A 305 6.67 -2.94 9.16
N GLU A 306 6.75 -1.61 9.23
CA GLU A 306 7.66 -0.80 8.39
C GLU A 306 9.14 -1.11 8.71
N LEU A 307 9.50 -1.25 9.98
CA LEU A 307 10.83 -1.71 10.39
C LEU A 307 11.12 -3.13 9.88
N THR A 308 10.17 -4.05 10.08
CA THR A 308 10.27 -5.45 9.62
C THR A 308 10.45 -5.53 8.11
N SER A 309 9.70 -4.71 7.35
CA SER A 309 9.78 -4.64 5.89
C SER A 309 11.14 -4.14 5.42
N HIS A 310 11.71 -3.14 6.09
CA HIS A 310 13.07 -2.65 5.80
C HIS A 310 14.15 -3.72 6.04
N TYR A 311 14.11 -4.41 7.19
CA TYR A 311 15.06 -5.50 7.45
C TYR A 311 14.87 -6.70 6.53
N SER A 312 13.63 -7.02 6.16
CA SER A 312 13.32 -8.05 5.16
C SER A 312 13.89 -7.69 3.78
N ALA A 313 13.77 -6.42 3.36
CA ALA A 313 14.37 -5.95 2.11
C ALA A 313 15.91 -5.96 2.17
N THR A 314 16.48 -5.65 3.34
CA THR A 314 17.92 -5.75 3.59
C THR A 314 18.40 -7.19 3.51
N LEU A 315 17.65 -8.14 4.10
CA LEU A 315 17.93 -9.57 4.02
C LEU A 315 17.96 -10.06 2.58
N LYS A 316 16.93 -9.75 1.77
CA LYS A 316 16.89 -10.11 0.35
C LYS A 316 18.09 -9.57 -0.43
N LYS A 317 18.53 -8.34 -0.15
CA LYS A 317 19.74 -7.74 -0.76
C LYS A 317 21.02 -8.46 -0.36
N LEU A 318 21.10 -8.95 0.88
CA LEU A 318 22.26 -9.66 1.42
C LEU A 318 22.28 -11.15 1.04
N GLU A 319 21.13 -11.82 0.91
CA GLU A 319 21.02 -13.21 0.47
C GLU A 319 21.65 -13.43 -0.91
N ALA A 320 21.55 -12.45 -1.81
CA ALA A 320 22.26 -12.45 -3.09
C ALA A 320 23.80 -12.50 -2.95
N ARG A 321 24.33 -12.24 -1.75
CA ARG A 321 25.77 -12.23 -1.40
C ARG A 321 26.15 -13.30 -0.35
N GLY A 322 25.18 -14.05 0.18
CA GLY A 322 25.36 -15.08 1.21
C GLY A 322 24.22 -15.13 2.23
N ALA A 323 23.94 -16.30 2.80
CA ALA A 323 22.87 -16.48 3.79
C ALA A 323 23.21 -15.79 5.13
N ASN A 324 22.42 -14.78 5.53
CA ASN A 324 22.55 -14.12 6.82
C ASN A 324 21.50 -14.66 7.80
N ARG A 325 21.85 -15.74 8.50
CA ARG A 325 20.95 -16.44 9.44
C ARG A 325 20.51 -15.55 10.61
N GLU A 326 21.39 -14.70 11.12
CA GLU A 326 21.08 -13.78 12.23
C GLU A 326 20.00 -12.77 11.82
N LEU A 327 20.16 -12.14 10.64
CA LEU A 327 19.16 -11.19 10.14
C LEU A 327 17.83 -11.88 9.80
N ALA A 328 17.88 -13.12 9.28
CA ALA A 328 16.67 -13.91 9.04
C ALA A 328 15.91 -14.20 10.33
N ALA A 329 16.61 -14.65 11.39
CA ALA A 329 16.02 -14.86 12.70
C ALA A 329 15.47 -13.56 13.30
N PHE A 330 16.21 -12.45 13.19
CA PHE A 330 15.74 -11.14 13.67
C PHE A 330 14.46 -10.68 12.96
N VAL A 331 14.37 -10.83 11.63
CA VAL A 331 13.14 -10.53 10.87
C VAL A 331 11.99 -11.42 11.33
N GLU A 332 12.25 -12.69 11.60
CA GLU A 332 11.23 -13.61 12.11
C GLU A 332 10.72 -13.18 13.48
N TYR A 333 11.62 -12.83 14.42
CA TYR A 333 11.24 -12.26 15.72
C TYR A 333 10.30 -11.05 15.59
N LEU A 334 10.62 -10.09 14.71
CA LEU A 334 9.77 -8.90 14.56
C LEU A 334 8.37 -9.24 14.02
N LYS A 335 8.25 -10.27 13.16
CA LYS A 335 6.95 -10.75 12.68
C LYS A 335 6.21 -11.53 13.77
N THR A 336 6.90 -12.46 14.41
CA THR A 336 6.29 -13.42 15.34
C THR A 336 6.00 -12.83 16.69
N GLU A 337 6.71 -11.79 17.12
CA GLU A 337 6.56 -11.12 18.42
C GLU A 337 5.94 -9.72 18.33
N ASN A 338 5.49 -9.27 17.14
CA ASN A 338 4.85 -7.95 16.94
C ASN A 338 3.78 -7.59 18.02
N TYR A 339 2.85 -8.49 18.33
CA TYR A 339 1.85 -8.31 19.39
C TYR A 339 2.46 -7.98 20.76
N ASP A 340 3.51 -8.69 21.17
CA ASP A 340 4.13 -8.52 22.49
C ASP A 340 4.94 -7.22 22.52
N ILE A 341 5.74 -6.98 21.47
CA ILE A 341 6.41 -5.69 21.23
C ILE A 341 5.40 -4.55 21.33
N VAL A 342 4.26 -4.65 20.63
CA VAL A 342 3.22 -3.63 20.64
C VAL A 342 2.56 -3.51 22.02
N SER A 343 2.37 -4.60 22.75
CA SER A 343 1.82 -4.59 24.10
C SER A 343 2.73 -3.81 25.05
N ASP A 344 4.02 -4.11 25.05
CA ASP A 344 5.02 -3.44 25.89
C ASP A 344 5.13 -1.95 25.55
N LEU A 345 5.05 -1.62 24.26
CA LEU A 345 5.02 -0.23 23.79
C LEU A 345 3.76 0.53 24.21
N LEU A 346 2.61 -0.14 24.32
CA LEU A 346 1.38 0.49 24.77
C LEU A 346 1.41 0.79 26.27
N GLU A 347 2.00 -0.09 27.06
CA GLU A 347 2.12 0.04 28.52
C GLU A 347 3.24 1.01 28.94
N SER A 348 4.23 1.21 28.06
CA SER A 348 5.37 2.09 28.33
C SER A 348 5.04 3.57 28.34
N LYS A 349 5.64 4.30 29.31
CA LYS A 349 5.66 5.77 29.35
C LYS A 349 6.65 6.37 28.33
N ASN A 350 7.70 5.63 27.97
CA ASN A 350 8.72 6.06 27.00
C ASN A 350 8.82 5.04 25.86
N ARG A 351 7.89 5.16 24.91
CA ARG A 351 7.76 4.19 23.81
C ARG A 351 9.00 4.11 22.91
N GLY A 352 9.73 5.21 22.73
CA GLY A 352 10.95 5.20 21.91
C GLY A 352 12.09 4.42 22.56
N GLU A 353 12.26 4.56 23.88
CA GLU A 353 13.25 3.77 24.63
C GLU A 353 12.86 2.29 24.69
N THR A 354 11.58 1.99 24.97
CA THR A 354 11.08 0.61 24.96
C THR A 354 11.27 -0.04 23.60
N LEU A 355 10.94 0.64 22.49
CA LEU A 355 11.15 0.08 21.15
C LEU A 355 12.62 -0.23 20.90
N PHE A 356 13.53 0.67 21.29
CA PHE A 356 14.96 0.44 21.13
C PHE A 356 15.44 -0.79 21.94
N GLU A 357 15.00 -0.94 23.19
CA GLU A 357 15.37 -2.10 24.00
C GLU A 357 14.76 -3.41 23.47
N GLU A 358 13.51 -3.40 22.97
CA GLU A 358 12.89 -4.55 22.29
C GLU A 358 13.72 -4.98 21.06
N LEU A 359 14.02 -4.04 20.15
CA LEU A 359 14.80 -4.36 18.94
C LEU A 359 16.20 -4.88 19.30
N LYS A 360 16.82 -4.34 20.35
CA LYS A 360 18.14 -4.76 20.83
C LYS A 360 18.09 -6.13 21.51
N TYR A 361 17.01 -6.45 22.22
CA TYR A 361 16.75 -7.76 22.79
C TYR A 361 16.63 -8.81 21.69
N TYR A 362 15.74 -8.63 20.71
CA TYR A 362 15.57 -9.60 19.63
C TYR A 362 16.80 -9.73 18.74
N ARG A 363 17.59 -8.66 18.55
CA ARG A 363 18.89 -8.77 17.89
C ARG A 363 19.87 -9.67 18.66
N ARG A 364 19.88 -9.59 19.99
CA ARG A 364 20.73 -10.47 20.83
C ARG A 364 20.26 -11.92 20.73
N ALA A 365 18.95 -12.16 20.83
CA ALA A 365 18.36 -13.49 20.70
C ALA A 365 18.65 -14.12 19.33
N ALA A 366 18.51 -13.35 18.25
CA ALA A 366 18.87 -13.76 16.90
C ALA A 366 20.37 -14.11 16.75
N ARG A 367 21.26 -13.43 17.49
CA ARG A 367 22.69 -13.71 17.52
C ARG A 367 23.03 -14.95 18.36
N THR A 368 22.29 -15.23 19.44
CA THR A 368 22.49 -16.44 20.25
C THR A 368 21.88 -17.69 19.60
N GLY A 369 21.05 -17.51 18.56
CA GLY A 369 20.38 -18.61 17.87
C GLY A 369 19.19 -19.17 18.65
N GLU A 370 18.70 -18.42 19.64
CA GLU A 370 17.42 -18.70 20.27
C GLU A 370 16.32 -18.61 19.20
N ALA A 371 15.36 -19.54 19.26
CA ALA A 371 14.17 -19.47 18.43
C ALA A 371 13.13 -18.57 19.13
N PRO A 372 12.29 -17.84 18.38
CA PRO A 372 11.19 -17.09 18.99
C PRO A 372 10.25 -18.01 19.78
N ASP A 373 9.91 -17.60 21.01
CA ASP A 373 8.96 -18.31 21.87
C ASP A 373 7.52 -17.99 21.44
N VAL A 374 7.17 -18.47 20.25
CA VAL A 374 5.88 -18.18 19.64
C VAL A 374 4.85 -19.17 20.17
N ARG A 375 3.79 -18.66 20.79
CA ARG A 375 2.61 -19.48 21.13
C ARG A 375 2.13 -20.26 19.88
N PRO A 376 1.91 -21.58 19.97
CA PRO A 376 1.56 -22.42 18.81
C PRO A 376 0.39 -21.88 17.96
N GLU A 377 -0.63 -21.28 18.59
CA GLU A 377 -1.78 -20.64 17.93
C GLU A 377 -1.34 -19.52 16.96
N ARG A 378 -0.28 -18.79 17.32
CA ARG A 378 0.22 -17.65 16.57
C ARG A 378 1.15 -18.09 15.45
N ARG A 379 2.00 -19.11 15.68
CA ARG A 379 2.74 -19.77 14.59
C ARG A 379 1.80 -20.25 13.50
N PHE A 380 0.72 -20.92 13.91
CA PHE A 380 -0.30 -21.41 12.98
C PHE A 380 -0.90 -20.29 12.11
N ARG A 381 -1.27 -19.15 12.72
CA ARG A 381 -1.82 -18.01 11.97
C ARG A 381 -0.81 -17.38 11.01
N ILE A 382 0.45 -17.27 11.42
CA ILE A 382 1.52 -16.73 10.57
C ILE A 382 1.75 -17.65 9.38
N LYS A 383 1.88 -18.97 9.60
CA LYS A 383 2.05 -19.94 8.51
C LYS A 383 0.86 -19.98 7.56
N LEU A 384 -0.37 -19.87 8.05
CA LEU A 384 -1.55 -19.71 7.19
C LEU A 384 -1.50 -18.42 6.36
N ALA A 385 -1.04 -17.31 6.93
CA ALA A 385 -0.88 -16.05 6.21
C ALA A 385 0.23 -16.14 5.15
N ASP A 386 1.34 -16.82 5.45
CA ASP A 386 2.43 -17.06 4.50
C ASP A 386 2.01 -17.99 3.36
N ILE A 387 1.25 -19.06 3.63
CA ILE A 387 0.62 -19.90 2.61
C ILE A 387 -0.27 -19.04 1.70
N LYS A 388 -1.16 -18.23 2.29
CA LYS A 388 -2.03 -17.32 1.53
C LYS A 388 -1.24 -16.33 0.67
N ASN A 389 -0.19 -15.74 1.22
CA ASN A 389 0.64 -14.76 0.51
C ASN A 389 1.48 -15.38 -0.61
N SER A 390 2.00 -16.60 -0.41
CA SER A 390 2.73 -17.36 -1.44
C SER A 390 1.85 -17.66 -2.67
N ILE A 391 0.55 -17.87 -2.43
CA ILE A 391 -0.44 -18.15 -3.45
C ILE A 391 -0.98 -16.87 -4.11
N GLN A 392 -1.29 -15.82 -3.33
CA GLN A 392 -1.92 -14.59 -3.84
C GLN A 392 -0.91 -13.55 -4.37
N GLY A 393 0.35 -13.60 -3.93
CA GLY A 393 1.39 -12.62 -4.27
C GLY A 393 2.13 -12.87 -5.60
N ASN A 394 1.90 -14.00 -6.26
CA ASN A 394 2.59 -14.37 -7.50
C ASN A 394 1.68 -14.20 -8.74
N LYS A 395 1.90 -13.11 -9.51
CA LYS A 395 1.62 -13.11 -10.96
C LYS A 395 2.34 -14.31 -11.61
N PRO A 396 1.81 -14.94 -12.67
CA PRO A 396 1.91 -16.37 -12.96
C PRO A 396 3.37 -16.82 -13.11
N LYS A 397 3.98 -17.20 -12.00
CA LYS A 397 5.22 -17.95 -11.93
C LYS A 397 4.93 -19.15 -11.04
N LYS A 398 5.39 -20.31 -11.50
CA LYS A 398 5.19 -21.62 -10.86
C LYS A 398 5.36 -21.51 -9.34
N VAL A 399 4.33 -21.90 -8.60
CA VAL A 399 4.37 -22.08 -7.15
C VAL A 399 5.57 -22.96 -6.80
N ASN A 400 6.40 -22.52 -5.86
CA ASN A 400 7.56 -23.30 -5.43
C ASN A 400 7.07 -24.43 -4.51
N MET A 401 6.80 -25.59 -5.10
CA MET A 401 6.18 -26.74 -4.43
C MET A 401 6.91 -27.19 -3.15
N PRO A 402 8.25 -27.33 -3.12
CA PRO A 402 8.98 -27.60 -1.88
C PRO A 402 8.68 -26.62 -0.75
N GLN A 403 8.70 -25.31 -1.03
CA GLN A 403 8.41 -24.29 -0.02
C GLN A 403 6.95 -24.34 0.45
N LEU A 404 6.01 -24.66 -0.44
CA LEU A 404 4.60 -24.81 -0.06
C LEU A 404 4.39 -26.04 0.84
N VAL A 405 5.08 -27.15 0.56
CA VAL A 405 5.04 -28.38 1.36
C VAL A 405 5.60 -28.15 2.76
N ASP A 406 6.73 -27.44 2.86
CA ASP A 406 7.33 -27.07 4.15
C ASP A 406 6.35 -26.22 4.97
N LEU A 407 5.74 -25.20 4.37
CA LEU A 407 4.76 -24.33 5.04
C LEU A 407 3.52 -25.08 5.52
N VAL A 408 3.00 -26.02 4.72
CA VAL A 408 1.87 -26.87 5.13
C VAL A 408 2.26 -27.72 6.32
N THR A 409 3.41 -28.39 6.26
CA THR A 409 3.90 -29.24 7.35
C THR A 409 4.07 -28.44 8.65
N GLU A 410 4.72 -27.27 8.58
CA GLU A 410 4.91 -26.37 9.72
C GLU A 410 3.58 -25.87 10.33
N ALA A 411 2.53 -25.68 9.51
CA ALA A 411 1.20 -25.30 10.01
C ALA A 411 0.55 -26.43 10.81
N PHE A 412 0.67 -27.68 10.38
CA PHE A 412 0.13 -28.85 11.11
C PHE A 412 0.96 -29.20 12.35
N ASP A 413 2.27 -28.94 12.33
CA ASP A 413 3.11 -29.02 13.53
C ASP A 413 2.69 -27.99 14.58
N ALA A 414 2.31 -26.78 14.15
CA ALA A 414 1.74 -25.77 15.05
C ALA A 414 0.39 -26.18 15.65
N ILE A 415 -0.47 -26.86 14.89
CA ILE A 415 -1.72 -27.45 15.44
C ILE A 415 -1.39 -28.49 16.51
N THR A 416 -0.41 -29.36 16.22
CA THR A 416 0.02 -30.43 17.13
C THR A 416 0.51 -29.87 18.46
N ASP A 417 1.42 -28.89 18.42
CA ASP A 417 1.95 -28.25 19.63
C ASP A 417 0.86 -27.50 20.42
N MET A 418 -0.09 -26.87 19.72
CA MET A 418 -1.23 -26.18 20.34
C MET A 418 -2.12 -27.15 21.12
N ILE A 419 -2.41 -28.31 20.56
CA ILE A 419 -3.29 -29.29 21.19
C ILE A 419 -2.56 -29.97 22.35
N ILE A 420 -1.31 -30.38 22.14
CA ILE A 420 -0.49 -31.02 23.19
C ILE A 420 -0.34 -30.09 24.40
N GLY A 421 -0.07 -28.80 24.17
CA GLY A 421 0.01 -27.80 25.25
C GLY A 421 -1.29 -27.59 26.03
N ASN A 422 -2.43 -28.09 25.53
CA ASN A 422 -3.75 -27.98 26.15
C ASN A 422 -4.42 -29.34 26.41
N ILE A 423 -3.67 -30.46 26.36
CA ILE A 423 -4.24 -31.82 26.52
C ILE A 423 -4.99 -31.98 27.85
N GLU A 424 -4.47 -31.43 28.95
CA GLU A 424 -5.13 -31.50 30.26
C GLU A 424 -6.51 -30.82 30.27
N ALA A 425 -6.66 -29.72 29.54
CA ALA A 425 -7.92 -28.99 29.43
C ALA A 425 -8.89 -29.67 28.45
N LEU A 426 -8.36 -30.32 27.40
CA LEU A 426 -9.15 -31.03 26.39
C LEU A 426 -9.61 -32.41 26.86
N GLY A 427 -8.88 -33.04 27.79
CA GLY A 427 -9.22 -34.33 28.38
C GLY A 427 -9.49 -35.41 27.32
N SER A 428 -10.66 -36.05 27.40
CA SER A 428 -11.07 -37.10 26.45
C SER A 428 -11.40 -36.59 25.05
N ASP A 429 -11.58 -35.28 24.87
CA ASP A 429 -11.99 -34.69 23.59
C ASP A 429 -10.80 -34.27 22.70
N ALA A 430 -9.56 -34.41 23.19
CA ALA A 430 -8.35 -33.97 22.49
C ALA A 430 -8.23 -34.54 21.06
N GLU A 431 -8.53 -35.84 20.88
CA GLU A 431 -8.46 -36.50 19.56
C GLU A 431 -9.50 -35.95 18.59
N LYS A 432 -10.76 -35.85 19.03
CA LYS A 432 -11.86 -35.32 18.21
C LYS A 432 -11.67 -33.84 17.87
N PHE A 433 -11.14 -33.06 18.81
CA PHE A 433 -10.77 -31.67 18.58
C PHE A 433 -9.63 -31.56 17.55
N THR A 434 -8.63 -32.44 17.63
CA THR A 434 -7.54 -32.52 16.64
C THR A 434 -8.08 -32.82 15.25
N GLU A 435 -8.91 -33.85 15.09
CA GLU A 435 -9.51 -34.21 13.81
C GLU A 435 -10.30 -33.05 13.20
N THR A 436 -11.12 -32.37 14.01
CA THR A 436 -11.95 -31.25 13.55
C THR A 436 -11.09 -30.09 13.08
N LEU A 437 -10.09 -29.70 13.88
CA LEU A 437 -9.21 -28.58 13.55
C LEU A 437 -8.31 -28.87 12.34
N CYS A 438 -7.76 -30.08 12.25
CA CYS A 438 -6.96 -30.52 11.11
C CYS A 438 -7.81 -30.56 9.82
N PHE A 439 -9.05 -31.03 9.89
CA PHE A 439 -9.96 -31.04 8.75
C PHE A 439 -10.31 -29.64 8.27
N GLU A 440 -10.72 -28.73 9.17
CA GLU A 440 -11.02 -27.33 8.82
C GLU A 440 -9.81 -26.59 8.23
N THR A 441 -8.62 -26.86 8.77
CA THR A 441 -7.37 -26.28 8.27
C THR A 441 -7.06 -26.78 6.87
N SER A 442 -7.21 -28.10 6.65
CA SER A 442 -7.01 -28.72 5.33
C SER A 442 -7.94 -28.11 4.29
N GLN A 443 -9.22 -27.91 4.64
CA GLN A 443 -10.20 -27.25 3.78
C GLN A 443 -9.74 -25.86 3.35
N ARG A 444 -9.27 -25.05 4.30
CA ARG A 444 -8.81 -23.68 4.00
C ARG A 444 -7.57 -23.68 3.11
N VAL A 445 -6.61 -24.58 3.35
CA VAL A 445 -5.39 -24.68 2.55
C VAL A 445 -5.71 -25.11 1.11
N LEU A 446 -6.55 -26.14 0.93
CA LEU A 446 -6.94 -26.63 -0.40
C LEU A 446 -7.78 -25.60 -1.16
N GLY A 447 -8.70 -24.89 -0.49
CA GLY A 447 -9.48 -23.84 -1.12
C GLY A 447 -8.66 -22.62 -1.55
N LEU A 448 -7.57 -22.31 -0.84
CA LEU A 448 -6.62 -21.30 -1.32
C LEU A 448 -5.95 -21.71 -2.64
N LEU A 449 -5.79 -23.02 -2.89
CA LEU A 449 -5.15 -23.57 -4.08
C LEU A 449 -6.13 -23.94 -5.21
N ASN A 450 -7.42 -23.62 -5.07
CA ASN A 450 -8.51 -24.07 -5.95
C ASN A 450 -8.60 -25.60 -6.09
N LEU A 451 -8.28 -26.34 -5.03
CA LEU A 451 -8.37 -27.81 -4.97
C LEU A 451 -9.56 -28.27 -4.10
N ASP A 452 -10.58 -27.43 -3.95
CA ASP A 452 -11.77 -27.72 -3.11
C ASP A 452 -12.44 -29.04 -3.47
N ASP A 453 -12.46 -29.40 -4.76
CA ASP A 453 -13.09 -30.63 -5.25
C ASP A 453 -12.38 -31.91 -4.74
N THR A 454 -11.13 -31.81 -4.29
CA THR A 454 -10.34 -32.94 -3.77
C THR A 454 -10.58 -33.21 -2.28
N ILE A 455 -11.32 -32.34 -1.58
CA ILE A 455 -11.54 -32.48 -0.14
C ILE A 455 -12.32 -33.75 0.24
N GLY A 456 -13.15 -34.26 -0.67
CA GLY A 456 -13.89 -35.51 -0.46
C GLY A 456 -12.96 -36.73 -0.29
N ASP A 457 -11.75 -36.66 -0.85
CA ASP A 457 -10.76 -37.73 -0.81
C ASP A 457 -9.84 -37.63 0.41
N LEU A 458 -9.75 -36.44 1.04
CA LEU A 458 -8.87 -36.19 2.19
C LEU A 458 -9.06 -37.17 3.36
N PRO A 459 -10.29 -37.50 3.82
CA PRO A 459 -10.48 -38.46 4.90
C PRO A 459 -9.94 -39.86 4.55
N TRP A 460 -10.04 -40.26 3.29
CA TRP A 460 -9.55 -41.55 2.82
C TRP A 460 -8.03 -41.57 2.70
N VAL A 461 -7.42 -40.51 2.15
CA VAL A 461 -5.96 -40.38 2.03
C VAL A 461 -5.30 -40.28 3.40
N ALA A 462 -5.85 -39.45 4.30
CA ALA A 462 -5.34 -39.32 5.66
C ALA A 462 -5.42 -40.66 6.42
N ARG A 463 -6.53 -41.40 6.24
CA ARG A 463 -6.68 -42.73 6.82
C ARG A 463 -5.64 -43.71 6.25
N PHE A 464 -5.43 -43.73 4.95
CA PHE A 464 -4.42 -44.57 4.30
C PHE A 464 -3.00 -44.29 4.84
N ILE A 465 -2.60 -43.01 4.89
CA ILE A 465 -1.30 -42.61 5.45
C ILE A 465 -1.17 -43.02 6.92
N SER A 466 -2.25 -42.86 7.69
CA SER A 466 -2.32 -43.24 9.10
C SER A 466 -2.24 -44.76 9.33
N GLU A 467 -2.80 -45.57 8.41
CA GLU A 467 -2.77 -47.03 8.46
C GLU A 467 -1.41 -47.60 8.01
N GLU A 468 -0.79 -47.03 6.98
CA GLU A 468 0.58 -47.38 6.55
C GLU A 468 1.61 -47.10 7.65
N ALA A 469 1.50 -45.96 8.34
CA ALA A 469 2.36 -45.64 9.48
C ALA A 469 2.22 -46.66 10.63
N VAL A 470 1.03 -47.24 10.83
CA VAL A 470 0.78 -48.31 11.82
C VAL A 470 1.29 -49.66 11.34
N GLY A 471 1.21 -49.95 10.04
CA GLY A 471 1.78 -51.17 9.45
C GLY A 471 3.28 -51.30 9.70
N VAL A 472 4.01 -50.19 9.60
CA VAL A 472 5.45 -50.12 9.95
C VAL A 472 5.68 -50.29 11.45
N ALA A 473 4.86 -49.68 12.31
CA ALA A 473 4.99 -49.80 13.77
C ALA A 473 4.64 -51.21 14.31
N ARG A 474 3.75 -51.95 13.64
CA ARG A 474 3.40 -53.35 13.97
C ARG A 474 4.54 -54.33 13.73
N GLN A 475 5.44 -54.05 12.77
CA GLN A 475 6.65 -54.85 12.58
C GLN A 475 7.65 -54.70 13.74
N ASP A 476 7.57 -53.62 14.52
CA ASP A 476 8.47 -53.29 15.63
C ASP A 476 7.94 -53.66 17.04
N GLN A 477 6.82 -54.38 17.16
CA GLN A 477 6.22 -54.85 18.44
C GLN A 477 5.97 -53.77 19.52
N ARG A 478 5.63 -52.52 19.14
CA ARG A 478 5.30 -51.42 20.08
C ARG A 478 3.79 -51.20 20.27
N GLU A 479 2.99 -52.25 20.35
CA GLU A 479 1.51 -52.10 20.26
C GLU A 479 0.76 -51.88 21.58
N GLU A 480 1.41 -51.89 22.74
CA GLU A 480 0.69 -51.69 24.00
C GLU A 480 0.81 -50.25 24.51
N THR A 481 -0.28 -49.50 24.34
CA THR A 481 -0.62 -48.14 24.82
C THR A 481 0.02 -46.93 24.11
N LEU A 482 -0.51 -46.55 22.95
CA LEU A 482 -0.31 -45.21 22.40
C LEU A 482 -0.89 -44.16 23.37
N THR A 483 -0.08 -43.16 23.74
CA THR A 483 -0.53 -42.04 24.57
C THR A 483 -1.47 -41.11 23.78
N ILE A 484 -2.21 -40.22 24.46
CA ILE A 484 -3.04 -39.20 23.78
C ILE A 484 -2.15 -38.33 22.88
N ASP A 485 -0.95 -37.96 23.34
CA ASP A 485 0.04 -37.21 22.58
C ASP A 485 0.41 -37.92 21.27
N ASP A 486 0.68 -39.22 21.32
CA ASP A 486 1.02 -40.02 20.13
C ASP A 486 -0.16 -40.04 19.13
N ARG A 487 -1.39 -40.11 19.64
CA ARG A 487 -2.61 -40.11 18.81
C ARG A 487 -2.86 -38.74 18.17
N VAL A 488 -2.68 -37.65 18.91
CA VAL A 488 -2.75 -36.27 18.38
C VAL A 488 -1.71 -36.06 17.28
N ARG A 489 -0.44 -36.43 17.53
CA ARG A 489 0.64 -36.33 16.53
C ARG A 489 0.33 -37.13 15.27
N ARG A 490 -0.20 -38.34 15.44
CA ARG A 490 -0.59 -39.22 14.34
C ARG A 490 -1.70 -38.61 13.48
N ILE A 491 -2.74 -38.06 14.10
CA ILE A 491 -3.85 -37.41 13.39
C ILE A 491 -3.31 -36.21 12.59
N SER A 492 -2.60 -35.28 13.22
CA SER A 492 -2.06 -34.09 12.55
C SER A 492 -1.12 -34.44 11.39
N THR A 493 -0.24 -35.42 11.56
CA THR A 493 0.69 -35.86 10.51
C THR A 493 -0.03 -36.52 9.34
N ALA A 494 -1.07 -37.30 9.61
CA ALA A 494 -1.89 -37.92 8.58
C ALA A 494 -2.63 -36.88 7.72
N PHE A 495 -3.18 -35.84 8.36
CA PHE A 495 -3.80 -34.72 7.64
C PHE A 495 -2.78 -33.88 6.88
N ALA A 496 -1.62 -33.57 7.46
CA ALA A 496 -0.53 -32.86 6.78
C ALA A 496 -0.08 -33.61 5.51
N GLY A 497 0.19 -34.91 5.63
CA GLY A 497 0.56 -35.77 4.51
C GLY A 497 -0.53 -35.88 3.46
N GLY A 498 -1.80 -35.94 3.87
CA GLY A 498 -2.94 -35.96 2.96
C GLY A 498 -3.08 -34.67 2.15
N VAL A 499 -2.94 -33.52 2.80
CA VAL A 499 -2.93 -32.21 2.13
C VAL A 499 -1.75 -32.09 1.17
N VAL A 500 -0.54 -32.44 1.60
CA VAL A 500 0.64 -32.45 0.73
C VAL A 500 0.45 -33.35 -0.49
N TYR A 501 -0.08 -34.56 -0.29
CA TYR A 501 -0.39 -35.50 -1.38
C TYR A 501 -1.35 -34.88 -2.40
N MET A 502 -2.46 -34.29 -1.95
CA MET A 502 -3.45 -33.66 -2.85
C MET A 502 -2.88 -32.46 -3.59
N ILE A 503 -2.04 -31.65 -2.93
CA ILE A 503 -1.34 -30.54 -3.58
C ILE A 503 -0.40 -31.08 -4.66
N VAL A 504 0.40 -32.12 -4.38
CA VAL A 504 1.29 -32.72 -5.39
C VAL A 504 0.51 -33.33 -6.56
N GLN A 505 -0.64 -33.97 -6.31
CA GLN A 505 -1.49 -34.54 -7.36
C GLN A 505 -2.18 -33.47 -8.20
N GLY A 506 -2.66 -32.37 -7.61
CA GLY A 506 -3.35 -31.30 -8.32
C GLY A 506 -2.44 -30.41 -9.19
N TYR A 507 -1.12 -30.47 -8.98
CA TYR A 507 -0.12 -29.69 -9.70
C TYR A 507 0.81 -30.54 -10.60
N ASN A 508 0.58 -31.86 -10.68
CA ASN A 508 1.11 -32.75 -11.73
C ASN A 508 0.12 -32.82 -12.89
#